data_AF-A0A7C9P373-F1
#
_entry.id   AF-A0A7C9P373-F1
#
_cell.length_a   1.000
_cell.length_b   1.000
_cell.length_c   1.000
_cell.angle_alpha   90.00
_cell.angle_beta   90.00
_cell.angle_gamma   90.00
#
_symmetry.space_group_name_H-M   'P 1'
#
loop_
_entity.id
_entity.type
_entity.pdbx_description
1 polymer ?
#
loop_
_entity_poly.entity_id
_entity_poly.type
_entity_poly.pdbx_seq_one_letter_code
_entity_poly.pdbx_strand_id
1 'polypeptide(L)'
;MDGYVRNPVWEDLHAQFHRCLLANCPSRWLRQFCESLADEAYRFRQVAASRHYSKREELREHVPLFSACIEGREDDAVALLVAHYQRTAQLTQAAIGLVPTQD
;
A
#
# COMPACT_ATOMS: atom_id res chain seq x y z
N MET A 1 13.09 21.81 8.98
CA MET A 1 12.25 21.23 7.91
C MET A 1 12.57 19.76 7.90
N ASP A 2 11.76 18.96 8.59
CA ASP A 2 11.95 17.52 8.61
C ASP A 2 11.49 16.97 7.26
N GLY A 3 12.47 16.69 6.39
CA GLY A 3 12.23 16.07 5.10
C GLY A 3 11.79 14.61 5.26
N TYR A 4 11.17 14.06 4.23
CA TYR A 4 10.85 12.63 4.19
C TYR A 4 12.12 11.78 4.40
N VAL A 5 12.18 11.08 5.53
CA VAL A 5 13.21 10.07 5.78
C VAL A 5 12.64 8.70 5.47
N ARG A 6 13.29 7.97 4.55
CA ARG A 6 12.94 6.58 4.26
C ARG A 6 13.07 5.74 5.53
N ASN A 7 12.04 4.96 5.86
CA ASN A 7 12.07 4.02 6.97
C ASN A 7 12.19 2.58 6.43
N PRO A 8 13.41 2.01 6.32
CA PRO A 8 13.61 0.67 5.76
C PRO A 8 12.97 -0.44 6.61
N VAL A 9 12.88 -0.25 7.93
CA VAL A 9 12.23 -1.22 8.83
C VAL A 9 10.73 -1.27 8.54
N TRP A 10 10.09 -0.12 8.36
CA TRP A 10 8.69 -0.05 7.95
C TRP A 10 8.45 -0.71 6.59
N GLU A 11 9.31 -0.45 5.61
CA GLU A 11 9.17 -1.03 4.27
C GLU A 11 9.22 -2.57 4.30
N ASP A 12 10.09 -3.14 5.12
CA ASP A 12 10.19 -4.60 5.28
C ASP A 12 8.93 -5.18 5.96
N LEU A 13 8.47 -4.56 7.04
CA LEU A 13 7.23 -4.97 7.73
C LEU A 13 6.00 -4.84 6.83
N HIS A 14 5.91 -3.77 6.04
CA HIS A 14 4.85 -3.55 5.07
C HIS A 14 4.86 -4.66 3.99
N ALA A 15 6.03 -4.99 3.44
CA ALA A 15 6.15 -6.08 2.48
C ALA A 15 5.76 -7.44 3.08
N GLN A 16 6.16 -7.71 4.32
CA GLN A 16 5.76 -8.93 5.04
C GLN A 16 4.24 -9.00 5.24
N PHE A 17 3.59 -7.89 5.62
CA PHE A 17 2.14 -7.84 5.77
C PHE A 17 1.42 -8.24 4.47
N HIS A 18 1.76 -7.62 3.34
CA HIS A 18 1.14 -7.95 2.04
C HIS A 18 1.41 -9.41 1.63
N ARG A 19 2.60 -9.95 1.90
CA ARG A 19 2.90 -11.37 1.68
C ARG A 19 2.02 -12.29 2.53
N CYS A 20 1.78 -11.93 3.80
CA CYS A 20 0.91 -12.69 4.69
C CYS A 20 -0.53 -12.77 4.18
N LEU A 21 -1.08 -11.69 3.61
CA LEU A 21 -2.43 -11.70 3.02
C LEU A 21 -2.58 -12.76 1.92
N LEU A 22 -1.49 -13.04 1.19
CA LEU A 22 -1.46 -13.98 0.07
C LEU A 22 -0.93 -15.36 0.44
N ALA A 23 -0.53 -15.59 1.70
CA ALA A 23 0.15 -16.81 2.11
C ALA A 23 -0.68 -18.08 1.88
N ASN A 24 -2.01 -17.97 1.97
CA ASN A 24 -2.92 -19.10 1.74
C ASN A 24 -3.34 -19.29 0.27
N CYS A 25 -2.86 -18.44 -0.65
CA CYS A 25 -3.06 -18.67 -2.08
C CYS A 25 -2.23 -19.89 -2.52
N PRO A 26 -2.81 -20.97 -3.07
CA PRO A 26 -2.04 -22.18 -3.42
C PRO A 26 -1.12 -21.98 -4.64
N SER A 27 -1.43 -21.02 -5.51
CA SER A 27 -0.68 -20.79 -6.74
C SER A 27 0.62 -20.02 -6.46
N ARG A 28 1.76 -20.73 -6.51
CA ARG A 28 3.08 -20.09 -6.40
C ARG A 28 3.34 -19.02 -7.47
N TRP A 29 2.79 -19.20 -8.66
CA TRP A 29 2.98 -18.26 -9.77
C TRP A 29 2.23 -16.95 -9.52
N LEU A 30 1.02 -17.03 -8.98
CA LEU A 30 0.24 -15.84 -8.66
C LEU A 30 0.90 -15.04 -7.53
N ARG A 31 1.38 -15.72 -6.47
CA ARG A 31 2.13 -15.06 -5.39
C ARG A 31 3.39 -14.35 -5.92
N GLN A 32 4.16 -15.02 -6.77
CA GLN A 32 5.36 -14.41 -7.37
C GLN A 32 5.03 -13.19 -8.23
N PHE A 33 3.95 -13.25 -9.00
CA PHE A 33 3.50 -12.14 -9.82
C PHE A 33 3.09 -10.93 -8.96
N CYS A 34 2.35 -11.16 -7.87
CA CYS A 34 2.00 -10.11 -6.91
C CYS A 34 3.23 -9.49 -6.24
N GLU A 35 4.24 -10.27 -5.89
CA GLU A 35 5.52 -9.75 -5.36
C GLU A 35 6.21 -8.83 -6.37
N SER A 36 6.31 -9.23 -7.65
CA SER A 36 6.90 -8.37 -8.68
C SER A 36 6.11 -7.07 -8.87
N LEU A 37 4.78 -7.10 -8.79
CA LEU A 37 3.96 -5.89 -8.83
C LEU A 37 4.21 -4.98 -7.62
N ALA A 38 4.38 -5.55 -6.42
CA ALA A 38 4.69 -4.80 -5.21
C ALA A 38 6.06 -4.11 -5.28
N ASP A 39 7.06 -4.79 -5.86
CA ASP A 39 8.40 -4.25 -6.11
C ASP A 39 8.38 -3.09 -7.10
N GLU A 40 7.63 -3.20 -8.20
CA GLU A 40 7.46 -2.09 -9.16
C GLU A 40 6.68 -0.93 -8.52
N ALA A 41 5.67 -1.24 -7.70
CA ALA A 41 4.86 -0.24 -6.99
C ALA A 41 5.63 0.54 -5.91
N TYR A 42 6.76 0.00 -5.41
CA TYR A 42 7.60 0.64 -4.41
C TYR A 42 7.97 2.07 -4.82
N ARG A 43 8.41 2.27 -6.07
CA ARG A 43 8.85 3.60 -6.55
C ARG A 43 7.71 4.63 -6.48
N PHE A 44 6.50 4.23 -6.86
CA PHE A 44 5.32 5.11 -6.80
C PHE A 44 4.95 5.44 -5.35
N ARG A 45 5.03 4.47 -4.44
CA ARG A 45 4.83 4.72 -3.00
C ARG A 45 5.82 5.75 -2.45
N GLN A 46 7.11 5.65 -2.81
CA GLN A 46 8.13 6.62 -2.40
C GLN A 46 7.83 8.04 -2.90
N VAL A 47 7.43 8.17 -4.17
CA VAL A 47 7.03 9.46 -4.76
C VAL A 47 5.85 10.05 -3.99
N ALA A 48 4.78 9.28 -3.80
CA ALA A 48 3.62 9.72 -3.04
C ALA A 48 3.97 10.06 -1.57
N ALA A 49 4.90 9.34 -0.93
CA ALA A 49 5.27 9.56 0.47
C ALA A 49 6.09 10.85 0.64
N SER A 50 6.99 11.14 -0.30
CA SER A 50 7.82 12.35 -0.29
C SER A 50 7.03 13.66 -0.41
N ARG A 51 5.88 13.65 -1.10
CA ARG A 51 5.03 14.83 -1.35
C ARG A 51 3.90 14.99 -0.34
N HIS A 52 3.48 13.90 0.32
CA HIS A 52 2.36 13.89 1.27
C HIS A 52 2.80 13.53 2.71
N TYR A 53 4.05 13.83 3.05
CA TYR A 53 4.73 13.38 4.27
C TYR A 53 3.96 13.66 5.59
N SER A 54 3.17 14.73 5.64
CA SER A 54 2.42 15.11 6.84
C SER A 54 1.01 14.52 6.96
N LYS A 55 0.51 13.78 5.95
CA LYS A 55 -0.90 13.31 5.92
C LYS A 55 -1.09 11.81 5.76
N ARG A 56 -0.04 11.02 5.54
CA ARG A 56 -0.20 9.58 5.30
C ARG A 56 -0.14 8.79 6.60
N GLU A 57 -1.30 8.60 7.21
CA GLU A 57 -1.48 7.62 8.29
C GLU A 57 -1.68 6.23 7.68
N GLU A 58 -0.62 5.60 7.15
CA GLU A 58 -0.70 4.28 6.51
C GLU A 58 -1.32 3.21 7.44
N LEU A 59 -1.15 3.36 8.76
CA LEU A 59 -1.82 2.56 9.79
C LEU A 59 -3.35 2.61 9.72
N ARG A 60 -3.96 3.74 9.30
CA ARG A 60 -5.42 3.84 9.13
C ARG A 60 -5.95 2.96 8.00
N GLU A 61 -5.12 2.62 7.03
CA GLU A 61 -5.50 1.75 5.92
C GLU A 61 -5.24 0.28 6.29
N HIS A 62 -4.12 0.00 6.95
CA HIS A 62 -3.71 -1.36 7.29
C HIS A 62 -4.51 -1.99 8.44
N VAL A 63 -4.90 -1.23 9.46
CA VAL A 63 -5.64 -1.77 10.62
C VAL A 63 -7.04 -2.29 10.24
N PRO A 64 -7.87 -1.56 9.46
CA PRO A 64 -9.15 -2.08 8.99
C PRO A 64 -8.99 -3.33 8.11
N LEU A 65 -8.01 -3.33 7.20
CA LEU A 65 -7.71 -4.48 6.35
C LEU A 65 -7.31 -5.71 7.17
N PHE A 66 -6.38 -5.54 8.11
CA PHE A 66 -5.99 -6.59 9.05
C PHE A 66 -7.22 -7.16 9.79
N SER A 67 -8.05 -6.28 10.33
CA SER A 67 -9.25 -6.66 11.10
C SER A 67 -10.21 -7.48 10.23
N ALA A 68 -10.49 -7.02 9.01
CA ALA A 68 -11.33 -7.75 8.06
C ALA A 68 -10.77 -9.16 7.75
N CYS A 69 -9.45 -9.31 7.60
CA CYS A 69 -8.83 -10.61 7.37
C CYS A 69 -8.97 -11.56 8.57
N ILE A 70 -8.69 -11.10 9.80
CA ILE A 70 -8.76 -11.97 10.98
C ILE A 70 -10.20 -12.29 11.39
N GLU A 71 -11.16 -11.45 11.04
CA GLU A 71 -12.60 -11.66 11.27
C GLU A 71 -13.25 -12.51 10.16
N GLY A 72 -12.52 -12.90 9.12
CA GLY A 72 -13.06 -13.68 8.00
C GLY A 72 -14.01 -12.90 7.09
N ARG A 73 -13.93 -11.56 7.08
CA ARG A 73 -14.73 -10.69 6.20
C ARG A 73 -14.01 -10.52 4.85
N GLU A 74 -14.06 -11.56 4.04
CA GLU A 74 -13.30 -11.69 2.80
C GLU A 74 -13.59 -10.56 1.80
N ASP A 75 -14.86 -10.28 1.52
CA ASP A 75 -15.28 -9.23 0.58
C ASP A 75 -14.80 -7.84 1.04
N ASP A 76 -14.91 -7.56 2.34
CA ASP A 76 -14.42 -6.31 2.93
C ASP A 76 -12.90 -6.20 2.81
N ALA A 77 -12.17 -7.29 3.09
CA ALA A 77 -10.72 -7.31 2.96
C ALA A 77 -10.27 -7.04 1.52
N VAL A 78 -10.94 -7.66 0.53
CA VAL A 78 -10.67 -7.41 -0.89
C VAL A 78 -10.96 -5.96 -1.25
N ALA A 79 -12.11 -5.41 -0.84
CA ALA A 79 -12.49 -4.02 -1.11
C ALA A 79 -11.50 -3.03 -0.50
N LEU A 80 -11.08 -3.25 0.76
CA LEU A 80 -10.10 -2.43 1.46
C LEU A 80 -8.72 -2.48 0.80
N LEU A 81 -8.27 -3.67 0.37
CA LEU A 81 -6.99 -3.82 -0.33
C LEU A 81 -6.99 -3.11 -1.69
N VAL A 82 -8.07 -3.22 -2.45
CA VAL A 82 -8.22 -2.49 -3.73
C VAL A 82 -8.22 -0.99 -3.50
N ALA A 83 -8.97 -0.50 -2.51
CA ALA A 83 -9.02 0.92 -2.16
C ALA A 83 -7.64 1.45 -1.75
N HIS A 84 -6.87 0.67 -1.00
CA HIS A 84 -5.49 0.99 -0.61
C HIS A 84 -4.58 1.19 -1.85
N TYR A 85 -4.64 0.29 -2.83
CA TYR A 85 -3.87 0.43 -4.07
C TYR A 85 -4.31 1.66 -4.88
N GLN A 86 -5.61 1.88 -5.02
CA GLN A 86 -6.16 3.04 -5.73
C GLN A 86 -5.74 4.36 -5.08
N ARG A 87 -5.76 4.43 -3.75
CA ARG A 87 -5.33 5.63 -3.02
C ARG A 87 -3.86 5.94 -3.25
N THR A 88 -2.99 4.93 -3.23
CA THR A 88 -1.58 5.09 -3.58
C THR A 88 -1.41 5.62 -5.02
N ALA A 89 -2.17 5.10 -5.97
CA ALA A 89 -2.14 5.58 -7.36
C ALA A 89 -2.59 7.04 -7.48
N GLN A 90 -3.69 7.42 -6.84
CA GLN A 90 -4.21 8.81 -6.82
C GLN A 90 -3.20 9.79 -6.23
N LEU A 91 -2.59 9.44 -5.09
CA LEU A 91 -1.55 10.26 -4.46
C LEU A 91 -0.32 10.39 -5.35
N THR A 92 0.07 9.31 -6.04
CA THR A 92 1.19 9.34 -6.98
C THR A 92 0.89 10.25 -8.16
N GLN A 93 -0.30 10.13 -8.76
CA GLN A 93 -0.74 10.97 -9.88
C GLN A 93 -0.78 12.46 -9.51
N ALA A 94 -1.29 12.79 -8.33
CA ALA A 94 -1.27 14.15 -7.79
C ALA A 94 0.17 14.65 -7.57
N ALA A 95 1.04 13.81 -7.00
CA ALA A 95 2.44 14.12 -6.74
C ALA A 95 3.27 14.41 -8.00
N ILE A 96 2.91 13.81 -9.15
CA ILE A 96 3.59 14.00 -10.43
C ILE A 96 2.84 14.96 -11.39
N GLY A 97 1.79 15.63 -10.92
CA GLY A 97 1.08 16.67 -11.67
C GLY A 97 0.18 16.15 -12.81
N LEU A 98 -0.19 14.86 -12.79
CA LEU A 98 -1.10 14.28 -13.78
C LEU A 98 -2.58 14.47 -13.45
N VAL A 99 -2.91 14.88 -12.22
CA VAL A 99 -4.26 15.22 -11.77
C VAL A 99 -4.18 16.48 -10.90
N PRO A 100 -5.10 17.45 -11.04
CA PRO A 100 -5.10 18.65 -10.19
C PRO A 100 -5.22 18.27 -8.71
N THR A 101 -4.37 18.87 -7.88
CA THR A 101 -4.44 18.72 -6.42
C THR A 101 -5.76 19.37 -5.97
N GLN A 102 -6.68 18.59 -5.38
CA GLN A 102 -7.86 19.18 -4.76
C GLN A 102 -7.43 19.85 -3.46
N ASP A 103 -7.49 21.18 -3.44
CA ASP A 103 -7.34 22.04 -2.26
C ASP A 103 -8.48 21.82 -1.25
#